data_AF-A0A6N6VXE8-F1
#
_entry.id   AF-A0A6N6VXE8-F1
#
_cell.length_a   1.000
_cell.length_b   1.000
_cell.length_c   1.000
_cell.angle_alpha   90.00
_cell.angle_beta   90.00
_cell.angle_gamma   90.00
#
_symmetry.space_group_name_H-M   'P 1'
#
loop_
_entity.id
_entity.type
_entity.pdbx_description
1 polymer ?
#
loop_
_entity_poly.entity_id
_entity_poly.type
_entity_poly.pdbx_seq_one_letter_code
_entity_poly.pdbx_strand_id
1 'polypeptide(L)'
;MKLKCALLALSALSSSAFADTFNLSTVVSKESQNKIIKEMIDTFKRGTVDQNAPITVAGTFDLNSDRKLVAINVDHVGFKVINVPLIGAYETDATIKATITNGNCKNIVVTSTKVNFGNPAIVNPIFANDLKNNAAKALDIFIKNSDLAKYCAKETSAESYNVIFY
;
A
#
# COMPACT_ATOMS: atom_id res chain seq x y z
N MET A 1 34.88 -32.27 -27.95
CA MET A 1 33.81 -31.38 -28.47
C MET A 1 32.49 -31.72 -27.76
N LYS A 2 31.94 -30.74 -27.04
CA LYS A 2 30.51 -30.50 -26.71
C LYS A 2 29.69 -31.59 -25.99
N LEU A 3 30.01 -31.78 -24.71
CA LEU A 3 29.07 -32.22 -23.68
C LEU A 3 28.24 -30.99 -23.19
N LYS A 4 27.36 -30.43 -24.02
CA LYS A 4 26.70 -29.13 -23.74
C LYS A 4 25.18 -29.05 -24.02
N CYS A 5 24.47 -30.16 -24.12
CA CYS A 5 23.05 -30.12 -24.55
C CYS A 5 22.03 -30.73 -23.57
N ALA A 6 22.39 -30.99 -22.30
CA ALA A 6 21.46 -31.54 -21.31
C ALA A 6 20.99 -30.54 -20.23
N LEU A 7 21.37 -29.26 -20.32
CA LEU A 7 21.12 -28.25 -19.28
C LEU A 7 20.05 -27.21 -19.68
N LEU A 8 19.11 -27.59 -20.55
CA LEU A 8 18.05 -26.70 -21.06
C LEU A 8 16.63 -27.08 -20.61
N ALA A 9 16.49 -27.88 -19.56
CA ALA A 9 15.17 -28.36 -19.10
C ALA A 9 14.79 -27.94 -17.67
N LEU A 10 15.45 -26.94 -17.06
CA LEU A 10 15.20 -26.59 -15.65
C LEU A 10 15.08 -25.07 -15.37
N SER A 11 14.48 -24.30 -16.27
CA SER A 11 14.25 -22.86 -16.04
C SER A 11 12.85 -22.35 -16.39
N ALA A 12 11.86 -23.24 -16.55
CA ALA A 12 10.49 -22.84 -16.91
C ALA A 12 9.42 -23.20 -15.85
N LEU A 13 9.83 -23.49 -14.61
CA LEU A 13 8.94 -23.36 -13.47
C LEU A 13 9.16 -21.96 -12.85
N SER A 14 8.99 -20.91 -13.64
CA SER A 14 8.61 -19.62 -13.08
C SER A 14 7.19 -19.81 -12.57
N SER A 15 7.08 -20.34 -11.35
CA SER A 15 5.84 -20.34 -10.58
C SER A 15 5.42 -18.88 -10.42
N SER A 16 4.69 -18.36 -11.40
CA SER A 16 3.71 -17.32 -11.16
C SER A 16 2.72 -17.95 -10.19
N ALA A 17 3.03 -17.90 -8.90
CA ALA A 17 2.10 -18.24 -7.85
C ALA A 17 0.87 -17.37 -8.14
N PHE A 18 -0.22 -18.03 -8.53
CA PHE A 18 -1.48 -17.36 -8.80
C PHE A 18 -1.84 -16.60 -7.53
N ALA A 19 -1.95 -15.27 -7.64
CA ALA A 19 -2.42 -14.45 -6.56
C ALA A 19 -3.92 -14.26 -6.72
N ASP A 20 -4.66 -14.45 -5.63
CA ASP A 20 -6.09 -14.17 -5.59
C ASP A 20 -6.29 -12.68 -5.34
N THR A 21 -7.10 -12.03 -6.18
CA THR A 21 -7.43 -10.60 -6.06
C THR A 21 -8.72 -10.40 -5.28
N PHE A 22 -8.70 -9.47 -4.32
CA PHE A 22 -9.82 -9.11 -3.45
C PHE A 22 -10.08 -7.61 -3.47
N ASN A 23 -11.30 -7.20 -3.14
CA ASN A 23 -11.67 -5.78 -3.04
C ASN A 23 -11.21 -5.19 -1.70
N LEU A 24 -10.62 -4.00 -1.71
CA LEU A 24 -10.23 -3.28 -0.49
C LEU A 24 -11.39 -3.00 0.47
N SER A 25 -12.62 -2.89 -0.03
CA SER A 25 -13.82 -2.71 0.80
C SER A 25 -14.06 -3.85 1.79
N THR A 26 -13.45 -5.02 1.57
CA THR A 26 -13.53 -6.17 2.49
C THR A 26 -12.63 -6.03 3.72
N VAL A 27 -11.64 -5.13 3.66
CA VAL A 27 -10.60 -4.94 4.69
C VAL A 27 -10.48 -3.49 5.16
N VAL A 28 -11.20 -2.58 4.52
CA VAL A 28 -11.23 -1.14 4.83
C VAL A 28 -12.65 -0.76 5.23
N SER A 29 -12.90 -0.72 6.54
CA SER A 29 -14.14 -0.19 7.10
C SER A 29 -14.14 1.35 7.12
N LYS A 30 -15.30 1.98 7.33
CA LYS A 30 -15.38 3.43 7.58
C LYS A 30 -14.54 3.87 8.79
N GLU A 31 -14.48 3.04 9.83
CA GLU A 31 -13.68 3.32 11.02
C GLU A 31 -12.17 3.29 10.68
N SER A 32 -11.74 2.30 9.91
CA SER A 32 -10.37 2.18 9.40
C SER A 32 -10.00 3.38 8.54
N GLN A 33 -10.89 3.85 7.65
CA GLN A 33 -10.65 5.03 6.81
C GLN A 33 -10.33 6.27 7.64
N ASN A 34 -11.12 6.54 8.69
CA ASN A 34 -10.89 7.67 9.58
C ASN A 34 -9.54 7.58 10.31
N LYS A 35 -9.15 6.38 10.77
CA LYS A 35 -7.86 6.13 11.42
C LYS A 35 -6.69 6.34 10.47
N ILE A 36 -6.75 5.72 9.28
CA ILE A 36 -5.74 5.84 8.22
C ILE A 36 -5.48 7.32 7.91
N ILE A 37 -6.54 8.09 7.69
CA ILE A 37 -6.43 9.48 7.27
C ILE A 37 -5.90 10.37 8.38
N LYS A 38 -6.37 10.16 9.62
CA LYS A 38 -5.82 10.87 10.78
C LYS A 38 -4.31 10.64 10.89
N GLU A 39 -3.87 9.39 10.81
CA GLU A 39 -2.45 9.05 10.92
C GLU A 39 -1.62 9.58 9.74
N MET A 40 -2.20 9.62 8.53
CA MET A 40 -1.57 10.28 7.38
C MET A 40 -1.36 11.77 7.63
N ILE A 41 -2.38 12.50 8.11
CA ILE A 41 -2.23 13.93 8.43
C ILE A 41 -1.17 14.14 9.51
N ASP A 42 -1.24 13.40 10.62
CA ASP A 42 -0.32 13.53 11.74
C ASP A 42 1.13 13.25 11.29
N THR A 43 1.30 12.24 10.43
CA THR A 43 2.61 11.84 9.89
C THR A 43 3.19 12.90 8.95
N PHE A 44 2.38 13.45 8.06
CA PHE A 44 2.85 14.38 7.02
C PHE A 44 2.69 15.85 7.42
N LYS A 45 2.04 16.13 8.56
CA LYS A 45 1.75 17.45 9.13
C LYS A 45 1.11 18.41 8.12
N ARG A 46 0.16 17.90 7.32
CA ARG A 46 -0.45 18.64 6.20
C ARG A 46 -1.91 18.99 6.47
N GLY A 47 -2.12 20.13 7.12
CA GLY A 47 -3.46 20.71 7.33
C GLY A 47 -4.36 19.86 8.22
N THR A 48 -5.66 19.89 7.93
CA THR A 48 -6.71 19.15 8.65
C THR A 48 -7.69 18.58 7.63
N VAL A 49 -8.24 17.39 7.84
CA VAL A 49 -9.26 16.85 6.93
C VAL A 49 -10.59 17.54 7.16
N ASP A 50 -11.26 17.88 6.05
CA ASP A 50 -12.63 18.37 6.07
C ASP A 50 -13.57 17.20 6.39
N GLN A 51 -14.07 17.15 7.63
CA GLN A 51 -14.97 16.09 8.10
C GLN A 51 -16.33 16.10 7.38
N ASN A 52 -16.67 17.19 6.69
CA ASN A 52 -17.91 17.31 5.93
C ASN A 52 -17.76 16.79 4.49
N ALA A 53 -16.52 16.55 4.04
CA ALA A 53 -16.25 15.97 2.73
C ALA A 53 -16.15 14.44 2.85
N PRO A 54 -16.86 13.67 2.01
CA PRO A 54 -16.79 12.23 2.04
C PRO A 54 -15.39 11.76 1.64
N ILE A 55 -14.81 10.90 2.47
CA ILE A 55 -13.60 10.16 2.13
C ILE A 55 -13.99 8.99 1.25
N THR A 56 -13.25 8.78 0.17
CA THR A 56 -13.41 7.61 -0.69
C THR A 56 -12.12 6.82 -0.74
N VAL A 57 -12.23 5.49 -0.65
CA VAL A 57 -11.14 4.55 -0.90
C VAL A 57 -11.73 3.37 -1.67
N ALA A 58 -11.21 3.11 -2.85
CA ALA A 58 -11.58 1.97 -3.67
C ALA A 58 -10.33 1.38 -4.36
N GLY A 59 -10.35 0.06 -4.56
CA GLY A 59 -9.28 -0.66 -5.22
C GLY A 59 -9.24 -2.12 -4.82
N THR A 60 -8.10 -2.75 -5.04
CA THR A 60 -7.88 -4.19 -4.80
C THR A 60 -6.61 -4.47 -4.03
N PHE A 61 -6.51 -5.70 -3.52
CA PHE A 61 -5.28 -6.27 -3.00
C PHE A 61 -5.17 -7.73 -3.41
N ASP A 62 -3.92 -8.21 -3.53
CA ASP A 62 -3.64 -9.56 -3.98
C ASP A 62 -2.99 -10.37 -2.86
N LEU A 63 -3.44 -11.61 -2.69
CA LEU A 63 -2.85 -12.58 -1.77
C LEU A 63 -2.22 -13.74 -2.55
N ASN A 64 -1.02 -14.17 -2.16
CA ASN A 64 -0.44 -15.40 -2.71
C ASN A 64 -1.10 -16.66 -2.13
N SER A 65 -0.62 -17.83 -2.55
CA SER A 65 -1.09 -19.15 -2.08
C SER A 65 -1.01 -19.33 -0.55
N ASP A 66 -0.07 -18.66 0.11
CA ASP A 66 0.12 -18.69 1.57
C ASP A 66 -0.73 -17.64 2.29
N ARG A 67 -1.69 -17.03 1.58
CA ARG A 67 -2.55 -15.94 2.05
C ARG A 67 -1.75 -14.73 2.53
N LYS A 68 -0.59 -14.48 1.90
CA LYS A 68 0.27 -13.33 2.16
C LYS A 68 0.01 -12.22 1.18
N LEU A 69 0.00 -10.99 1.70
CA LEU A 69 -0.20 -9.78 0.90
C LEU A 69 0.98 -9.57 -0.06
N VAL A 70 0.68 -9.52 -1.36
CA VAL A 70 1.71 -9.36 -2.40
C VAL A 70 1.51 -8.15 -3.30
N ALA A 71 0.31 -7.57 -3.34
CA ALA A 71 0.07 -6.31 -4.01
C ALA A 71 -1.09 -5.53 -3.38
N ILE A 72 -1.04 -4.21 -3.53
CA ILE A 72 -2.15 -3.31 -3.22
C ILE A 72 -2.29 -2.34 -4.39
N ASN A 73 -3.51 -2.20 -4.90
CA ASN A 73 -3.88 -1.26 -5.94
C ASN A 73 -5.00 -0.38 -5.40
N VAL A 74 -4.68 0.84 -4.97
CA VAL A 74 -5.68 1.85 -4.64
C VAL A 74 -6.00 2.60 -5.92
N ASP A 75 -7.16 2.31 -6.51
CA ASP A 75 -7.60 2.94 -7.77
C ASP A 75 -8.12 4.35 -7.54
N HIS A 76 -8.86 4.55 -6.44
CA HIS A 76 -9.37 5.84 -6.01
C HIS A 76 -9.10 6.03 -4.52
N VAL A 77 -8.43 7.12 -4.18
CA VAL A 77 -8.41 7.68 -2.84
C VAL A 77 -8.73 9.17 -2.92
N GLY A 78 -9.93 9.51 -2.45
CA GLY A 78 -10.49 10.85 -2.47
C GLY A 78 -10.57 11.44 -1.08
N PHE A 79 -10.03 12.64 -0.90
CA PHE A 79 -10.17 13.39 0.35
C PHE A 79 -9.98 14.90 0.12
N LYS A 80 -10.45 15.67 1.10
CA LYS A 80 -10.26 17.12 1.16
C LYS A 80 -9.53 17.49 2.43
N VAL A 81 -8.44 18.23 2.27
CA VAL A 81 -7.70 18.88 3.35
C VAL A 81 -7.98 20.38 3.34
N ILE A 82 -8.11 20.97 4.51
CA ILE A 82 -8.24 22.40 4.78
C ILE A 82 -7.04 22.86 5.62
N ASN A 83 -6.82 24.17 5.68
CA ASN A 83 -5.73 24.79 6.44
C ASN A 83 -4.33 24.27 6.07
N VAL A 84 -4.12 23.91 4.80
CA VAL A 84 -2.79 23.61 4.28
C VAL A 84 -2.02 24.94 4.19
N PRO A 85 -0.84 25.07 4.81
CA PRO A 85 -0.06 26.31 4.75
C PRO A 85 0.15 26.78 3.31
N LEU A 86 -0.07 28.08 3.05
CA LEU A 86 0.08 28.75 1.75
C LEU A 86 -0.87 28.31 0.63
N ILE A 87 -1.60 27.21 0.81
CA ILE A 87 -2.48 26.60 -0.21
C ILE A 87 -3.95 26.73 0.17
N GLY A 88 -4.27 26.77 1.47
CA GLY A 88 -5.64 26.83 1.97
C GLY A 88 -6.29 25.44 1.93
N ALA A 89 -7.30 25.26 1.08
CA ALA A 89 -8.00 23.99 0.93
C ALA A 89 -7.56 23.28 -0.35
N TYR A 90 -7.44 21.95 -0.29
CA TYR A 90 -7.11 21.11 -1.43
C TYR A 90 -7.91 19.80 -1.38
N GLU A 91 -8.66 19.54 -2.44
CA GLU A 91 -9.40 18.31 -2.67
C GLU A 91 -8.70 17.52 -3.76
N THR A 92 -8.60 16.20 -3.61
CA THR A 92 -7.84 15.35 -4.55
C THR A 92 -8.45 13.96 -4.68
N ASP A 93 -8.30 13.38 -5.87
CA ASP A 93 -8.43 11.94 -6.12
C ASP A 93 -7.10 11.42 -6.68
N ALA A 94 -6.62 10.30 -6.15
CA ALA A 94 -5.35 9.72 -6.55
C ALA A 94 -5.39 8.19 -6.65
N THR A 95 -4.41 7.66 -7.36
CA THR A 95 -4.15 6.22 -7.52
C THR A 95 -2.76 5.90 -6.98
N ILE A 96 -2.63 4.79 -6.26
CA ILE A 96 -1.35 4.25 -5.78
C ILE A 96 -1.33 2.74 -6.04
N LYS A 97 -0.28 2.25 -6.69
CA LYS A 97 -0.04 0.82 -6.88
C LYS A 97 1.28 0.43 -6.26
N ALA A 98 1.31 -0.71 -5.59
CA ALA A 98 2.52 -1.24 -4.99
C ALA A 98 2.53 -2.76 -4.96
N THR A 99 3.73 -3.31 -4.99
CA THR A 99 4.02 -4.71 -4.73
C THR A 99 4.66 -4.88 -3.36
N ILE A 100 4.40 -6.02 -2.73
CA ILE A 100 4.88 -6.38 -1.40
C ILE A 100 5.54 -7.74 -1.53
N THR A 101 6.82 -7.84 -1.14
CA THR A 101 7.57 -9.07 -1.32
C THR A 101 7.19 -10.08 -0.24
N ASN A 102 6.52 -11.16 -0.61
CA ASN A 102 6.18 -12.30 0.26
C ASN A 102 5.51 -11.91 1.58
N GLY A 103 4.58 -10.95 1.56
CA GLY A 103 3.91 -10.49 2.78
C GLY A 103 4.77 -9.62 3.69
N ASN A 104 6.01 -9.30 3.35
CA ASN A 104 6.82 -8.36 4.13
C ASN A 104 6.31 -6.93 3.91
N CYS A 105 5.29 -6.55 4.67
CA CYS A 105 4.64 -5.24 4.60
C CYS A 105 5.55 -4.07 4.99
N LYS A 106 6.79 -4.31 5.46
CA LYS A 106 7.81 -3.27 5.62
C LYS A 106 8.57 -2.98 4.33
N ASN A 107 8.54 -3.89 3.35
CA ASN A 107 9.18 -3.76 2.06
C ASN A 107 8.13 -3.53 0.96
N ILE A 108 7.59 -2.30 0.94
CA ILE A 108 6.59 -1.85 -0.03
C ILE A 108 7.31 -1.21 -1.21
N VAL A 109 7.17 -1.79 -2.40
CA VAL A 109 7.72 -1.25 -3.64
C VAL A 109 6.59 -0.58 -4.41
N VAL A 110 6.57 0.76 -4.39
CA VAL A 110 5.60 1.55 -5.14
C VAL A 110 5.92 1.44 -6.63
N THR A 111 4.96 0.95 -7.41
CA THR A 111 5.11 0.76 -8.86
C THR A 111 4.52 1.91 -9.65
N SER A 112 3.49 2.58 -9.12
CA SER A 112 2.84 3.72 -9.77
C SER A 112 2.16 4.62 -8.76
N THR A 113 2.22 5.92 -9.00
CA THR A 113 1.38 6.94 -8.35
C THR A 113 0.80 7.86 -9.41
N LYS A 114 -0.42 8.33 -9.20
CA LYS A 114 -1.07 9.28 -10.10
C LYS A 114 -2.06 10.16 -9.33
N VAL A 115 -2.07 11.45 -9.65
CA VAL A 115 -3.15 12.37 -9.27
C VAL A 115 -4.15 12.35 -10.42
N ASN A 116 -5.37 11.86 -10.18
CA ASN A 116 -6.42 11.80 -11.19
C ASN A 116 -7.14 13.15 -11.28
N PHE A 117 -7.38 13.77 -10.14
CA PHE A 117 -8.02 15.07 -10.00
C PHE A 117 -7.45 15.81 -8.79
N GLY A 118 -7.42 17.14 -8.87
CA GLY A 118 -7.12 17.98 -7.72
C GLY A 118 -7.58 19.42 -7.91
N ASN A 119 -8.09 20.03 -6.84
CA ASN A 119 -8.62 21.38 -6.81
C ASN A 119 -8.13 22.12 -5.55
N PRO A 120 -7.44 23.27 -5.67
CA PRO A 120 -7.08 23.95 -6.92
C PRO A 120 -5.99 23.23 -7.71
N ALA A 121 -6.15 23.18 -9.04
CA ALA A 121 -5.29 22.39 -9.93
C ALA A 121 -3.80 22.81 -9.92
N ILE A 122 -3.50 24.04 -9.52
CA ILE A 122 -2.12 24.56 -9.37
C ILE A 122 -1.31 23.78 -8.32
N VAL A 123 -1.98 23.10 -7.39
CA VAL A 123 -1.35 22.32 -6.33
C VAL A 123 -1.01 20.90 -6.79
N ASN A 124 -1.64 20.41 -7.86
CA ASN A 124 -1.49 19.02 -8.32
C ASN A 124 -0.04 18.59 -8.55
N PRO A 125 0.86 19.41 -9.14
CA PRO A 125 2.27 19.02 -9.30
C PRO A 125 3.00 18.83 -7.96
N ILE A 126 2.72 19.69 -6.98
CA ILE A 126 3.31 19.61 -5.63
C ILE A 126 2.83 18.32 -4.96
N PHE A 127 1.51 18.10 -4.96
CA PHE A 127 0.92 16.90 -4.37
C PHE A 127 1.37 15.62 -5.09
N ALA A 128 1.51 15.63 -6.42
CA ALA A 128 2.01 14.47 -7.17
C ALA A 128 3.44 14.09 -6.78
N ASN A 129 4.31 15.09 -6.59
CA ASN A 129 5.67 14.87 -6.13
C ASN A 129 5.70 14.33 -4.70
N ASP A 130 4.90 14.91 -3.81
CA ASP A 130 4.79 14.44 -2.42
C ASP A 130 4.24 13.02 -2.33
N LEU A 131 3.21 12.71 -3.13
CA LEU A 131 2.64 11.39 -3.23
C LEU A 131 3.68 10.38 -3.69
N LYS A 132 4.47 10.70 -4.72
CA LYS A 132 5.57 9.83 -5.19
C LYS A 132 6.60 9.56 -4.09
N ASN A 133 6.99 10.60 -3.33
CA ASN A 133 8.01 10.48 -2.30
C ASN A 133 7.53 9.78 -1.03
N ASN A 134 6.22 9.82 -0.75
CA ASN A 134 5.65 9.32 0.50
C ASN A 134 4.70 8.13 0.33
N ALA A 135 4.44 7.67 -0.91
CA ALA A 135 3.47 6.60 -1.19
C ALA A 135 3.74 5.31 -0.42
N ALA A 136 5.02 4.90 -0.30
CA ALA A 136 5.37 3.69 0.46
C ALA A 136 4.97 3.84 1.94
N LYS A 137 5.25 5.01 2.54
CA LYS A 137 4.88 5.32 3.93
C LYS A 137 3.36 5.46 4.10
N ALA A 138 2.68 6.05 3.13
CA ALA A 138 1.23 6.15 3.12
C ALA A 138 0.59 4.75 3.07
N LEU A 139 1.11 3.85 2.25
CA LEU A 139 0.67 2.46 2.19
C LEU A 139 0.99 1.66 3.47
N ASP A 140 2.13 1.92 4.11
CA ASP A 140 2.45 1.31 5.42
C ASP A 140 1.41 1.71 6.48
N ILE A 141 1.08 3.00 6.59
CA ILE A 141 -0.01 3.49 7.46
C ILE A 141 -1.35 2.83 7.09
N PHE A 142 -1.65 2.75 5.80
CA PHE A 142 -2.87 2.15 5.28
C PHE A 142 -2.99 0.67 5.69
N ILE A 143 -1.92 -0.11 5.55
CA ILE A 143 -1.89 -1.53 5.91
C ILE A 143 -2.06 -1.69 7.42
N LYS A 144 -1.33 -0.90 8.22
CA LYS A 144 -1.36 -0.96 9.69
C LYS A 144 -2.73 -0.64 10.29
N ASN A 145 -3.48 0.27 9.67
CA ASN A 145 -4.76 0.74 10.16
C ASN A 145 -5.97 0.10 9.46
N SER A 146 -5.73 -0.90 8.61
CA SER A 146 -6.76 -1.73 7.99
C SER A 146 -6.60 -3.18 8.42
N ASP A 147 -7.54 -4.03 8.01
CA ASP A 147 -7.45 -5.47 8.24
C ASP A 147 -6.36 -6.14 7.38
N LEU A 148 -5.65 -5.41 6.51
CA LEU A 148 -4.58 -5.95 5.69
C LEU A 148 -3.38 -6.42 6.51
N ALA A 149 -3.16 -5.86 7.70
CA ALA A 149 -2.08 -6.26 8.59
C ALA A 149 -2.08 -7.77 8.90
N LYS A 150 -3.25 -8.43 8.91
CA LYS A 150 -3.36 -9.88 9.17
C LYS A 150 -2.75 -10.75 8.07
N TYR A 151 -2.60 -10.21 6.87
CA TYR A 151 -2.00 -10.88 5.70
C TYR A 151 -0.51 -10.60 5.56
N CYS A 152 0.08 -9.80 6.45
CA CYS A 152 1.52 -9.63 6.48
C CYS A 152 2.21 -10.92 6.98
N ALA A 153 3.46 -11.10 6.58
CA ALA A 153 4.34 -12.06 7.23
C ALA A 153 4.45 -11.64 8.70
N LYS A 154 4.11 -12.55 9.62
CA LYS A 154 4.49 -12.35 11.02
C LYS A 154 6.01 -12.27 11.01
N GLU A 155 6.57 -11.28 11.70
CA GLU A 155 8.01 -11.31 11.95
C GLU A 155 8.30 -12.62 12.65
N THR A 156 8.94 -13.55 11.94
CA THR A 156 9.65 -14.62 12.59
C THR A 156 10.81 -13.94 13.27
N SER A 157 10.60 -13.45 14.49
CA SER A 157 11.66 -13.45 15.48
C SER A 157 12.12 -14.91 15.55
N ALA A 158 13.22 -15.19 14.87
CA ALA A 158 13.94 -16.44 15.01
C ALA A 158 14.56 -16.47 16.41
N GLU A 159 13.73 -16.65 17.42
CA GLU A 159 14.15 -17.19 18.71
C GLU A 159 13.53 -18.58 18.82
N SER A 160 14.04 -19.48 17.96
CA SER A 160 13.98 -20.91 18.26
C SER A 160 14.85 -21.14 19.49
N TYR A 161 14.26 -21.09 20.68
CA TYR A 161 14.90 -21.58 21.88
C TYR A 161 15.12 -23.09 21.70
N ASN A 162 16.37 -23.51 21.52
CA ASN A 162 16.74 -24.90 21.70
C ASN A 162 16.58 -25.22 23.19
N VAL A 163 15.52 -25.94 23.53
CA VAL A 163 15.41 -26.58 24.85
C VAL A 163 16.35 -27.79 24.83
N ILE A 164 17.54 -27.62 25.38
CA ILE A 164 18.45 -28.73 25.66
C ILE A 164 18.06 -29.27 27.03
N PHE A 165 17.58 -30.51 27.09
CA PHE A 165 17.44 -31.25 28.35
C PHE A 165 18.80 -31.90 28.66
N TYR A 166 19.35 -31.58 29.83
CA TYR A 166 20.48 -32.30 30.44
C TYR A 166 19.97 -33.33 31.44
#